data_AF-A0A1R1XJ03-F1
#
_entry.id   AF-A0A1R1XJ03-F1
#
_cell.length_a   1.000
_cell.length_b   1.000
_cell.length_c   1.000
_cell.angle_alpha   90.00
_cell.angle_beta   90.00
_cell.angle_gamma   90.00
#
_symmetry.space_group_name_H-M   'P 1'
#
loop_
_entity.id
_entity.type
_entity.pdbx_description
1 polymer ?
#
loop_
_entity_poly.entity_id
_entity_poly.type
_entity_poly.pdbx_seq_one_letter_code
_entity_poly.pdbx_strand_id
1 'polypeptide(L)'
;MHREGAKTKVISAISLTVEEVGYIFEEMWMGKSAVSSAVDKLSLVRYYADKPLSSLNCVCMTKKEADKHCKIGEGVDPDTIYDKDVVDYIQSRFEIERLYASLPDRFP
;
A
#
# COMPACT_ATOMS: atom_id res chain seq x y z
N MET A 1 -30.43 26.34 -12.45
CA MET A 1 -30.64 24.88 -12.38
C MET A 1 -29.28 24.21 -12.21
N HIS A 2 -29.18 23.26 -11.29
CA HIS A 2 -28.05 22.39 -10.95
C HIS A 2 -26.76 23.04 -10.40
N ARG A 3 -26.65 23.09 -9.06
CA ARG A 3 -25.37 23.10 -8.35
C ARG A 3 -24.99 21.63 -8.15
N GLU A 4 -23.90 21.18 -8.76
CA GLU A 4 -23.33 19.86 -8.50
C GLU A 4 -22.88 19.79 -7.04
N GLY A 5 -23.43 18.82 -6.31
CA GLY A 5 -23.07 18.55 -4.93
C GLY A 5 -21.62 18.10 -4.86
N ALA A 6 -20.80 18.85 -4.12
CA ALA A 6 -19.48 18.39 -3.72
C ALA A 6 -19.65 17.06 -2.98
N LYS A 7 -19.16 15.97 -3.56
CA LYS A 7 -19.19 14.64 -2.95
C LYS A 7 -18.37 14.70 -1.66
N THR A 8 -19.05 14.66 -0.52
CA THR A 8 -18.42 14.54 0.80
C THR A 8 -17.55 13.28 0.80
N LYS A 9 -16.23 13.48 0.91
CA LYS A 9 -15.27 12.39 1.01
C LYS A 9 -15.47 11.74 2.39
N VAL A 10 -16.18 10.62 2.42
CA VAL A 10 -16.34 9.82 3.64
C VAL A 10 -14.95 9.35 4.05
N ILE A 11 -14.44 9.83 5.19
CA ILE A 11 -13.20 9.32 5.78
C ILE A 11 -13.57 7.98 6.41
N SER A 12 -13.46 6.90 5.63
CA SER A 12 -13.50 5.54 6.18
C SER A 12 -12.37 5.44 7.20
N ALA A 13 -12.68 4.96 8.41
CA ALA A 13 -11.66 4.62 9.39
C ALA A 13 -10.60 3.71 8.75
N ILE A 14 -9.34 3.97 9.05
CA ILE A 14 -8.23 3.11 8.62
C ILE A 14 -8.37 1.80 9.41
N SER A 15 -8.58 0.70 8.71
CA SER A 15 -8.74 -0.65 9.27
C SER A 15 -7.39 -1.33 9.53
N LEU A 16 -6.40 -0.58 10.00
CA LEU A 16 -5.08 -1.08 10.40
C LEU A 16 -4.78 -0.65 11.83
N THR A 17 -4.37 -1.58 12.69
CA THR A 17 -3.87 -1.28 14.03
C THR A 17 -2.44 -0.73 13.98
N VAL A 18 -1.96 -0.20 15.10
CA VAL A 18 -0.58 0.33 15.21
C VAL A 18 0.44 -0.81 15.04
N GLU A 19 0.13 -1.99 15.58
CA GLU A 19 0.96 -3.18 15.45
C GLU A 19 1.05 -3.66 14.00
N GLU A 20 -0.08 -3.69 13.27
CA GLU A 20 -0.09 -4.04 11.85
C GLU A 20 0.72 -3.03 11.04
N VAL A 21 0.61 -1.73 11.34
CA VAL A 21 1.43 -0.70 10.70
C VAL A 21 2.91 -0.93 10.96
N GLY A 22 3.29 -1.24 12.20
CA GLY A 22 4.68 -1.56 12.56
C GLY A 22 5.20 -2.78 11.81
N TYR A 23 4.43 -3.86 11.76
CA TYR A 23 4.76 -5.08 11.02
C TYR A 23 4.95 -4.81 9.52
N ILE A 24 3.98 -4.15 8.89
CA ILE A 24 4.06 -3.82 7.46
C ILE A 24 5.32 -2.98 7.19
N PHE A 25 5.59 -1.99 8.04
CA PHE A 25 6.72 -1.09 7.83
C PHE A 25 8.08 -1.79 8.04
N GLU A 26 8.26 -2.49 9.16
CA GLU A 26 9.56 -3.03 9.57
C GLU A 26 9.83 -4.46 9.06
N GLU A 27 8.82 -5.33 9.01
CA GLU A 27 9.02 -6.74 8.63
C GLU A 27 8.76 -6.96 7.14
N MET A 28 7.63 -6.46 6.63
CA MET A 28 7.26 -6.67 5.23
C MET A 28 8.11 -5.82 4.27
N TRP A 29 8.26 -4.53 4.57
CA TRP A 29 9.01 -3.57 3.74
C TRP A 29 10.42 -3.27 4.24
N MET A 30 10.84 -3.83 5.38
CA MET A 30 12.20 -3.66 5.92
C MET A 30 12.62 -2.18 6.11
N GLY A 31 11.66 -1.31 6.45
CA GLY A 31 11.88 0.11 6.63
C GLY A 31 12.40 0.82 5.37
N LYS A 32 12.05 0.31 4.17
CA LYS A 32 12.53 0.82 2.88
C LYS A 32 11.38 1.06 1.90
N SER A 33 11.59 2.00 0.98
CA SER A 33 10.71 2.18 -0.17
C SER A 33 10.67 0.90 -1.01
N ALA A 34 9.47 0.44 -1.34
CA ALA A 34 9.24 -0.68 -2.25
C ALA A 34 9.72 -0.39 -3.68
N VAL A 35 9.88 0.89 -4.04
CA VAL A 35 10.25 1.33 -5.39
C VAL A 35 11.77 1.57 -5.47
N SER A 36 12.33 2.38 -4.57
CA SER A 36 13.74 2.79 -4.66
C SER A 36 14.66 2.22 -3.59
N SER A 37 14.12 1.44 -2.64
CA SER A 37 14.84 1.01 -1.43
C SER A 37 15.36 2.15 -0.52
N ALA A 38 14.98 3.40 -0.79
CA ALA A 38 15.36 4.54 0.05
C ALA A 38 14.65 4.50 1.42
N VAL A 39 15.25 5.11 2.43
CA VAL A 39 14.74 5.15 3.81
C VAL A 39 14.28 6.55 4.26
N ASP A 40 14.39 7.56 3.40
CA ASP A 40 14.05 8.94 3.73
C ASP A 40 12.55 9.20 3.65
N LYS A 41 11.97 9.70 4.75
CA LYS A 41 10.58 10.19 4.84
C LYS A 41 9.58 9.21 4.21
N LEU A 42 9.61 7.98 4.70
CA LEU A 42 8.74 6.93 4.26
C LEU A 42 7.29 7.15 4.70
N SER A 43 6.39 6.64 3.87
CA SER A 43 4.94 6.71 4.05
C SER A 43 4.32 5.43 3.52
N LEU A 44 3.30 4.95 4.21
CA LEU A 44 2.47 3.84 3.76
C LEU A 44 1.35 4.38 2.87
N VAL A 45 1.23 3.82 1.67
CA VAL A 45 0.22 4.22 0.69
C VAL A 45 -0.52 3.00 0.14
N ARG A 46 -1.76 3.21 -0.32
CA ARG A 46 -2.46 2.20 -1.11
C ARG A 46 -1.69 1.98 -2.41
N TYR A 47 -1.48 0.72 -2.78
CA TYR A 47 -0.84 0.39 -4.06
C TYR A 47 -1.85 0.42 -5.21
N TYR A 48 -2.97 -0.28 -5.04
CA TYR A 48 -4.13 -0.18 -5.91
C TYR A 48 -5.09 0.87 -5.32
N ALA A 49 -5.29 1.96 -6.04
CA ALA A 49 -6.06 3.11 -5.58
C ALA A 49 -7.54 2.79 -5.31
N ASP A 50 -8.08 1.81 -6.04
CA ASP A 50 -9.48 1.33 -6.01
C ASP A 50 -9.75 0.28 -4.93
N LYS A 51 -8.70 -0.30 -4.33
CA LYS A 51 -8.82 -1.31 -3.26
C LYS A 51 -8.67 -0.67 -1.88
N PRO A 52 -9.29 -1.23 -0.83
CA PRO A 52 -9.12 -0.73 0.54
C PRO A 52 -7.67 -0.85 1.02
N LEU A 53 -7.27 0.00 1.96
CA LEU A 53 -5.95 -0.11 2.60
C LEU A 53 -5.94 -1.34 3.50
N SER A 54 -4.97 -2.24 3.30
CA SER A 54 -4.76 -3.49 4.05
C SER A 54 -3.31 -3.94 3.88
N SER A 55 -2.84 -4.95 4.62
CA SER A 55 -1.48 -5.51 4.42
C SER A 55 -1.23 -5.99 2.98
N LEU A 56 -2.28 -6.46 2.28
CA LEU A 56 -2.24 -6.89 0.88
C LEU A 56 -2.40 -5.78 -0.16
N ASN A 57 -2.55 -4.53 0.27
CA ASN A 57 -2.68 -3.38 -0.62
C ASN A 57 -1.96 -2.14 -0.07
N CYS A 58 -0.93 -2.34 0.74
CA CYS A 58 -0.19 -1.27 1.38
C CYS A 58 1.30 -1.42 1.06
N VAL A 59 1.88 -0.35 0.52
CA VAL A 59 3.29 -0.30 0.15
C VAL A 59 3.98 0.86 0.84
N CYS A 60 5.23 0.66 1.22
CA CYS A 60 6.08 1.72 1.74
C CYS A 60 6.74 2.48 0.58
N MET A 61 6.65 3.81 0.59
CA MET A 61 7.24 4.68 -0.43
C MET A 61 7.78 5.94 0.24
N THR A 62 8.83 6.54 -0.32
CA THR A 62 9.23 7.89 0.10
C THR A 62 8.11 8.87 -0.20
N LYS A 63 8.03 9.97 0.55
CA LYS A 63 7.01 11.01 0.33
C LYS A 63 6.94 11.48 -1.14
N LYS A 64 8.09 11.64 -1.81
CA LYS A 64 8.15 12.05 -3.23
C LYS A 64 7.57 11.00 -4.17
N GLU A 65 7.77 9.73 -3.88
CA GLU A 65 7.21 8.61 -4.67
C GLU A 65 5.72 8.47 -4.41
N ALA A 66 5.30 8.54 -3.16
CA ALA A 66 3.89 8.55 -2.75
C ALA A 66 3.11 9.67 -3.45
N ASP A 67 3.67 10.88 -3.53
CA ASP A 67 3.05 12.01 -4.23
C ASP A 67 2.88 11.77 -5.75
N LYS A 68 3.78 10.99 -6.36
CA LYS A 68 3.66 10.58 -7.78
C LYS A 68 2.65 9.43 -7.93
N HIS A 69 2.72 8.45 -7.04
CA HIS A 69 1.84 7.29 -7.03
C HIS A 69 0.37 7.70 -6.86
N CYS A 70 0.07 8.60 -5.93
CA CYS A 70 -1.28 9.13 -5.73
C CYS A 70 -1.86 9.88 -6.94
N LYS A 71 -1.03 10.27 -7.93
CA LYS A 71 -1.47 10.95 -9.15
C LYS A 71 -1.82 10.01 -10.29
N ILE A 72 -1.52 8.71 -10.16
CA ILE A 72 -1.85 7.67 -11.15
C ILE A 72 -3.37 7.60 -11.39
N GLY A 73 -4.16 7.89 -10.35
CA GLY A 73 -5.63 7.96 -10.42
C GLY A 73 -6.32 6.62 -10.13
N GLU A 74 -7.63 6.69 -9.86
CA GLU A 74 -8.46 5.50 -9.67
C GLU A 74 -8.69 4.77 -11.02
N GLY A 75 -8.63 3.44 -11.03
CA GLY A 75 -8.88 2.62 -12.21
C GLY A 75 -7.68 2.38 -13.15
N VAL A 76 -6.51 2.92 -12.81
CA VAL A 76 -5.25 2.60 -13.51
C VAL A 76 -4.49 1.54 -12.74
N ASP A 77 -4.01 0.52 -13.45
CA ASP A 77 -3.24 -0.56 -12.87
C ASP A 77 -1.78 -0.11 -12.62
N PRO A 78 -1.33 0.00 -11.36
CA PRO A 78 0.05 0.39 -11.04
C PRO A 78 1.09 -0.60 -11.59
N ASP A 79 0.73 -1.87 -11.80
CA ASP A 79 1.64 -2.89 -12.34
C ASP A 79 2.09 -2.56 -13.78
N THR A 80 1.36 -1.67 -14.48
CA THR A 80 1.71 -1.19 -15.83
C THR A 80 2.58 0.07 -15.86
N ILE A 81 2.78 0.71 -14.69
CA ILE A 81 3.51 1.99 -14.57
C ILE A 81 4.93 1.80 -14.05
N TYR A 82 5.12 0.82 -13.16
CA TYR A 82 6.43 0.52 -12.58
C TYR A 82 7.21 -0.48 -13.42
N ASP A 83 8.52 -0.47 -13.25
CA ASP A 83 9.40 -1.47 -13.85
C ASP A 83 9.07 -2.87 -13.32
N LYS A 84 9.29 -3.88 -14.17
CA LYS A 84 8.89 -5.26 -13.87
C LYS A 84 9.52 -5.80 -12.59
N ASP A 85 10.75 -5.45 -12.30
CA ASP A 85 11.46 -5.85 -11.08
C ASP A 85 10.81 -5.27 -9.81
N VAL A 86 10.36 -4.02 -9.85
CA VAL A 86 9.61 -3.38 -8.76
C VAL A 86 8.26 -4.07 -8.55
N VAL A 87 7.55 -4.35 -9.64
CA VAL A 87 6.26 -5.06 -9.59
C VAL A 87 6.46 -6.46 -9.01
N ASP A 88 7.40 -7.23 -9.54
CA ASP A 88 7.69 -8.59 -9.08
C ASP A 88 8.09 -8.59 -7.59
N TYR A 89 8.87 -7.60 -7.14
CA TYR A 89 9.20 -7.43 -5.73
C TYR A 89 7.95 -7.20 -4.86
N ILE A 90 7.10 -6.24 -5.23
CA ILE A 90 5.87 -5.92 -4.48
C ILE A 90 4.94 -7.13 -4.41
N GLN A 91 4.71 -7.80 -5.54
CA GLN A 91 3.84 -8.97 -5.62
C GLN A 91 4.37 -10.14 -4.79
N SER A 92 5.69 -10.34 -4.75
CA SER A 92 6.30 -11.37 -3.91
C SER A 92 6.02 -11.16 -2.42
N ARG A 93 6.02 -9.89 -1.95
CA ARG A 93 5.69 -9.55 -0.56
C ARG A 93 4.21 -9.79 -0.25
N PHE A 94 3.32 -9.43 -1.17
CA PHE A 94 1.89 -9.73 -1.02
C PHE A 94 1.59 -11.24 -1.03
N GLU A 95 2.35 -12.03 -1.78
CA GLU A 95 2.19 -13.49 -1.76
C GLU A 95 2.63 -14.11 -0.43
N ILE A 96 3.75 -13.65 0.11
CA ILE A 96 4.22 -14.06 1.44
C ILE A 96 3.17 -13.69 2.51
N GLU A 97 2.61 -12.48 2.44
CA GLU A 97 1.57 -12.03 3.35
C GLU A 97 0.28 -12.86 3.23
N ARG A 98 -0.14 -13.21 2.00
CA ARG A 98 -1.27 -14.16 1.79
C ARG A 98 -1.01 -15.51 2.43
N LEU A 99 0.22 -16.01 2.31
CA LEU A 99 0.61 -17.28 2.93
C LEU A 99 0.52 -17.18 4.45
N TYR A 100 1.06 -16.13 5.07
CA TYR A 100 0.96 -15.92 6.53
C TYR A 100 -0.48 -15.82 7.00
N ALA A 101 -1.33 -15.08 6.29
CA ALA A 101 -2.76 -14.98 6.60
C ALA A 101 -3.51 -16.32 6.45
N SER A 102 -3.00 -17.26 5.64
CA SER A 102 -3.59 -18.59 5.45
C SER A 102 -3.13 -19.63 6.47
N LEU A 103 -2.07 -19.35 7.22
CA LEU A 103 -1.57 -20.29 8.23
C LEU A 103 -2.52 -20.27 9.45
N PRO A 104 -2.94 -21.45 9.94
CA PRO A 104 -3.66 -21.51 11.22
C PRO A 104 -2.75 -20.96 12.31
N ASP A 105 -3.33 -20.22 13.27
CA ASP A 105 -2.62 -19.55 14.36
C ASP A 105 -1.50 -20.45 14.91
N ARG A 106 -0.26 -20.17 14.49
CA ARG A 106 0.91 -20.75 15.12
C ARG A 106 1.14 -19.89 16.34
N PHE A 107 0.49 -20.26 17.44
CA PHE A 107 0.93 -20.22 18.84
C PHE A 107 -0.32 -20.10 19.74
N PRO A 108 -0.48 -21.01 20.73
CA PRO A 108 -1.57 -20.97 21.70
C PRO A 108 -1.43 -19.83 22.73
#